data_AF-A0A4W3GFV9-F1
#
_entry.id   AF-A0A4W3GFV9-F1
#
_cell.length_a   1.000
_cell.length_b   1.000
_cell.length_c   1.000
_cell.angle_alpha   90.00
_cell.angle_beta   90.00
_cell.angle_gamma   90.00
#
_symmetry.space_group_name_H-M   'P 1'
#
loop_
_entity.id
_entity.type
_entity.pdbx_description
1 polymer ?
#
loop_
_entity_poly.entity_id
_entity_poly.type
_entity_poly.pdbx_seq_one_letter_code
_entity_poly.pdbx_strand_id
1 'polypeptide(L)'
;MPNLVPPKIPDGERVDFDDIHRKRMEKDLLELQTLIEVHFVTRKKEEEEIIALKERIESRRSERAEQHRIRAEKEKERQSRIAEERARKEDEELRKRAQEDAKKKKVLHFGGYLQKVDNRKGGKTQTEREKKKKMLAQRRKTLDFDDLDEDTIKDKAKELWQWMFQLESEKFDLQEKMKRQKYEIKVLRNRVSDHQKV
;
A
#
# COMPACT_ATOMS: atom_id res chain seq x y z
N MET A 1 54.12 88.25 -46.28
CA MET A 1 53.81 86.80 -46.22
C MET A 1 54.59 86.21 -45.05
N PRO A 2 53.96 85.96 -43.89
CA PRO A 2 54.65 85.38 -42.73
C PRO A 2 54.74 83.84 -42.85
N ASN A 3 55.93 83.32 -42.59
CA ASN A 3 56.30 81.89 -42.59
C ASN A 3 55.47 81.08 -41.57
N LEU A 4 54.80 80.02 -42.03
CA LEU A 4 54.23 78.99 -41.15
C LEU A 4 55.35 78.06 -40.65
N VAL A 5 55.55 78.04 -39.33
CA VAL A 5 56.42 77.07 -38.66
C VAL A 5 55.61 75.81 -38.35
N PRO A 6 56.07 74.59 -38.72
CA PRO A 6 55.37 73.35 -38.41
C PRO A 6 55.31 73.11 -36.89
N PRO A 7 54.15 72.66 -36.35
CA PRO A 7 54.05 72.30 -34.93
C PRO A 7 55.00 71.15 -34.61
N LYS A 8 55.85 71.31 -33.59
CA LYS A 8 56.64 70.22 -33.02
C LYS A 8 55.69 69.23 -32.36
N ILE A 9 55.73 67.98 -32.83
CA ILE A 9 55.08 66.84 -32.17
C ILE A 9 55.77 66.66 -30.80
N PRO A 10 55.03 66.56 -29.69
CA PRO A 10 55.62 66.32 -28.37
C PRO A 10 56.48 65.05 -28.39
N ASP A 11 57.71 65.15 -27.88
CA ASP A 11 58.60 64.00 -27.69
C ASP A 11 57.88 62.99 -26.79
N GLY A 12 57.44 61.89 -27.41
CA GLY A 12 56.68 60.84 -26.77
C GLY A 12 57.49 60.23 -25.64
N GLU A 13 56.97 60.35 -24.42
CA GLU A 13 57.39 59.57 -23.26
C GLU A 13 57.48 58.09 -23.68
N ARG A 14 58.67 57.50 -23.51
CA ARG A 14 58.94 56.12 -23.94
C ARG A 14 57.92 55.21 -23.25
N VAL A 15 56.99 54.67 -24.04
CA VAL A 15 55.97 53.75 -23.56
C VAL A 15 56.67 52.51 -22.99
N ASP A 16 56.60 52.33 -21.67
CA ASP A 16 57.14 51.14 -20.98
C ASP A 16 56.16 49.97 -21.18
N PHE A 17 56.52 49.05 -22.07
CA PHE A 17 55.70 47.88 -22.38
C PHE A 17 55.57 46.92 -21.19
N ASP A 18 56.55 46.89 -20.28
CA ASP A 18 56.48 46.05 -19.08
C ASP A 18 55.48 46.63 -18.07
N ASP A 19 55.37 47.96 -18.00
CA ASP A 19 54.35 48.64 -17.18
C ASP A 19 52.92 48.38 -17.68
N ILE A 20 52.72 48.39 -19.01
CA ILE A 20 51.43 48.03 -19.62
C ILE A 20 51.08 46.57 -19.32
N HIS A 21 52.03 45.65 -19.40
CA HIS A 21 51.79 44.25 -19.11
C HIS A 21 51.44 44.01 -17.64
N ARG A 22 52.17 44.64 -16.70
CA ARG A 22 51.87 44.57 -15.26
C ARG A 22 50.48 45.11 -14.95
N LYS A 23 50.14 46.31 -15.44
CA LYS A 23 48.81 46.92 -15.24
C LYS A 23 47.68 46.07 -15.82
N ARG A 24 47.92 45.39 -16.95
CA ARG A 24 46.97 44.45 -17.52
C ARG A 24 46.77 43.23 -16.61
N MET A 25 47.86 42.61 -16.15
CA MET A 25 47.78 41.46 -15.23
C MET A 25 47.10 41.83 -13.91
N GLU A 26 47.41 43.00 -13.34
CA GLU A 26 46.77 43.49 -12.12
C GLU A 26 45.27 43.74 -12.31
N LYS A 27 44.87 44.34 -13.43
CA LYS A 27 43.47 44.52 -13.79
C LYS A 27 42.76 43.18 -13.94
N ASP A 28 43.33 42.26 -14.71
CA ASP A 28 42.72 40.95 -14.98
C ASP A 28 42.60 40.13 -13.68
N LEU A 29 43.59 40.22 -12.78
CA LEU A 29 43.55 39.58 -11.47
C LEU A 29 42.44 40.16 -10.58
N LEU A 30 42.30 41.49 -10.54
CA LEU A 30 41.26 42.16 -9.77
C LEU A 30 39.86 41.87 -10.32
N GLU A 31 39.71 41.85 -11.64
CA GLU A 31 38.47 41.49 -12.32
C GLU A 31 38.09 40.02 -12.03
N LEU A 32 39.05 39.11 -12.06
CA LEU A 32 38.85 37.70 -11.70
C LEU A 32 38.43 37.55 -10.23
N GLN A 33 39.09 38.24 -9.29
CA GLN A 33 38.72 38.22 -7.87
C GLN A 33 37.30 38.74 -7.65
N THR A 34 36.95 39.86 -8.31
CA THR A 34 35.62 40.45 -8.22
C THR A 34 34.55 39.49 -8.77
N LEU A 35 34.82 38.85 -9.91
CA LEU A 35 33.89 37.90 -10.52
C LEU A 35 33.68 36.67 -9.63
N ILE A 36 34.77 36.16 -9.02
CA ILE A 36 34.72 35.06 -8.05
C ILE A 36 33.84 35.46 -6.86
N GLU A 37 34.08 36.61 -6.25
CA GLU A 37 33.34 37.08 -5.09
C GLU A 37 31.85 37.27 -5.41
N VAL A 38 31.53 37.95 -6.51
CA VAL A 38 30.14 38.15 -6.98
C VAL A 38 29.46 36.80 -7.21
N HIS A 39 30.12 35.83 -7.83
CA HIS A 39 29.56 34.51 -8.07
C HIS A 39 29.22 33.79 -6.76
N PHE A 40 30.16 33.76 -5.80
CA PHE A 40 29.93 33.09 -4.53
C PHE A 40 28.84 33.76 -3.70
N VAL A 41 28.83 35.09 -3.61
CA VAL A 41 27.80 35.82 -2.87
C VAL A 41 26.42 35.62 -3.49
N THR A 42 26.33 35.69 -4.82
CA THR A 42 25.07 35.49 -5.54
C THR A 42 24.55 34.07 -5.34
N ARG A 43 25.39 33.05 -5.58
CA ARG A 43 24.99 31.64 -5.43
C ARG A 43 24.62 31.31 -3.99
N LYS A 44 25.36 31.82 -3.01
CA LYS A 44 25.05 31.62 -1.59
C LYS A 44 23.68 32.20 -1.23
N LYS A 45 23.39 33.43 -1.68
CA LYS A 45 22.10 34.07 -1.44
C LYS A 45 20.95 33.30 -2.11
N GLU A 46 21.12 32.89 -3.36
CA GLU A 46 20.13 32.07 -4.08
C GLU A 46 19.91 30.72 -3.38
N GLU A 47 20.96 30.06 -2.92
CA GLU A 47 20.87 28.78 -2.21
C GLU A 47 20.13 28.93 -0.88
N GLU A 48 20.42 29.98 -0.10
CA GLU A 48 19.69 30.30 1.14
C GLU A 48 18.19 30.55 0.87
N GLU A 49 17.85 31.30 -0.17
CA GLU A 49 16.46 31.54 -0.57
C GLU A 49 15.75 30.26 -1.02
N ILE A 50 16.42 29.40 -1.79
CA ILE A 50 15.89 28.11 -2.24
C ILE A 50 15.67 27.17 -1.05
N ILE A 51 16.60 27.11 -0.10
CA ILE A 51 16.48 26.29 1.11
C ILE A 51 15.28 26.76 1.93
N ALA A 52 15.18 28.05 2.22
CA ALA A 52 14.06 28.62 2.98
C ALA A 52 12.70 28.36 2.28
N LEU A 53 12.66 28.44 0.95
CA LEU A 53 11.45 28.12 0.19
C LEU A 53 11.07 26.63 0.29
N LYS A 54 12.06 25.73 0.17
CA LYS A 54 11.86 24.28 0.31
C LYS A 54 11.34 23.93 1.70
N GLU A 55 11.93 24.49 2.76
CA GLU A 55 11.48 24.28 4.14
C GLU A 55 10.03 24.73 4.35
N ARG A 56 9.64 25.88 3.78
CA ARG A 56 8.26 26.37 3.84
C ARG A 56 7.29 25.45 3.08
N ILE A 57 7.69 24.95 1.92
CA ILE A 57 6.87 24.00 1.14
C ILE A 57 6.70 22.70 1.92
N GLU A 58 7.77 22.19 2.51
CA GLU A 58 7.75 20.94 3.28
C GLU A 58 6.87 21.08 4.52
N SER A 59 7.00 22.18 5.26
CA SER A 59 6.13 22.51 6.39
C SER A 59 4.64 22.55 5.99
N ARG A 60 4.32 23.16 4.84
CA ARG A 60 2.92 23.16 4.32
C ARG A 60 2.44 21.79 3.85
N ARG A 61 3.35 20.90 3.43
CA ARG A 61 3.00 19.52 3.06
C ARG A 61 2.70 18.69 4.30
N SER A 62 3.54 18.79 5.33
CA SER A 62 3.33 18.08 6.59
C SER A 62 2.07 18.56 7.30
N GLU A 63 1.78 19.86 7.34
CA GLU A 63 0.53 20.40 7.88
C GLU A 63 -0.71 19.87 7.15
N ARG A 64 -0.67 19.81 5.81
CA ARG A 64 -1.78 19.23 5.02
C ARG A 64 -1.94 17.74 5.29
N ALA A 65 -0.84 16.99 5.35
CA ALA A 65 -0.88 15.57 5.68
C ALA A 65 -1.51 15.34 7.07
N GLU A 66 -1.15 16.16 8.06
CA GLU A 66 -1.71 16.08 9.41
C GLU A 66 -3.20 16.44 9.41
N GLN A 67 -3.62 17.49 8.70
CA GLN A 67 -5.04 17.81 8.54
C GLN A 67 -5.83 16.65 7.91
N HIS A 68 -5.28 15.99 6.91
CA HIS A 68 -5.89 14.81 6.31
C HIS A 68 -6.00 13.64 7.30
N ARG A 69 -4.96 13.41 8.10
CA ARG A 69 -4.95 12.39 9.15
C ARG A 69 -6.04 12.63 10.19
N ILE A 70 -6.14 13.87 10.71
CA ILE A 70 -7.17 14.26 11.68
C ILE A 70 -8.58 14.10 11.09
N ARG A 71 -8.79 14.50 9.84
CA ARG A 71 -10.11 14.32 9.17
C ARG A 71 -10.45 12.84 9.02
N ALA A 72 -9.49 12.01 8.60
CA ALA A 72 -9.69 10.57 8.45
C ALA A 72 -10.00 9.89 9.79
N GLU A 73 -9.31 10.29 10.86
CA GLU A 73 -9.55 9.78 12.21
C GLU A 73 -10.93 10.16 12.74
N LYS A 74 -11.34 11.43 12.58
CA LYS A 74 -12.69 11.89 12.96
C LYS A 74 -13.80 11.17 12.19
N GLU A 75 -13.62 10.92 10.89
CA GLU A 75 -14.60 10.16 10.11
C GLU A 75 -14.64 8.70 10.55
N LYS A 76 -13.49 8.08 10.82
CA LYS A 76 -13.41 6.71 11.35
C LYS A 76 -14.10 6.60 12.71
N GLU A 77 -13.90 7.55 13.61
CA GLU A 77 -14.57 7.61 14.92
C GLU A 77 -16.08 7.74 14.75
N ARG A 78 -16.54 8.62 13.86
CA ARG A 78 -17.97 8.80 13.56
C ARG A 78 -18.60 7.51 13.02
N GLN A 79 -17.94 6.84 12.08
CA GLN A 79 -18.40 5.54 11.56
C GLN A 79 -18.41 4.47 12.65
N SER A 80 -17.38 4.43 13.51
CA SER A 80 -17.31 3.52 14.65
C SER A 80 -18.46 3.73 15.63
N ARG A 81 -18.77 4.99 15.98
CA ARG A 81 -19.87 5.32 16.89
C ARG A 81 -21.23 4.92 16.31
N ILE A 82 -21.45 5.15 15.02
CA ILE A 82 -22.68 4.73 14.33
C ILE A 82 -22.79 3.20 14.31
N ALA A 83 -21.68 2.50 14.05
CA ALA A 83 -21.64 1.04 14.06
C ALA A 83 -21.91 0.47 15.47
N GLU A 84 -21.34 1.08 16.51
CA GLU A 84 -21.55 0.68 17.90
C GLU A 84 -22.97 0.95 18.38
N GLU A 85 -23.56 2.11 18.02
CA GLU A 85 -24.95 2.42 18.34
C GLU A 85 -25.93 1.46 17.63
N ARG A 86 -25.66 1.13 16.36
CA ARG A 86 -26.42 0.10 15.64
C ARG A 86 -26.26 -1.28 16.28
N ALA A 87 -25.04 -1.68 16.63
CA ALA A 87 -24.78 -2.95 17.28
C ALA A 87 -25.50 -3.05 18.64
N ARG A 88 -25.49 -1.97 19.44
CA ARG A 88 -26.21 -1.90 20.71
C ARG A 88 -27.73 -1.99 20.53
N LYS A 89 -28.28 -1.30 19.52
CA LYS A 89 -29.70 -1.38 19.17
C LYS A 89 -30.10 -2.78 18.70
N GLU A 90 -29.27 -3.42 17.88
CA GLU A 90 -29.44 -4.81 17.44
C GLU A 90 -29.40 -5.78 18.63
N ASP A 91 -28.47 -5.61 19.58
CA ASP A 91 -28.37 -6.43 20.78
C ASP A 91 -29.57 -6.23 21.73
N GLU A 92 -30.07 -4.99 21.88
CA GLU A 92 -31.26 -4.69 22.67
C GLU A 92 -32.54 -5.26 22.03
N GLU A 93 -32.70 -5.15 20.70
CA GLU A 93 -33.81 -5.77 19.97
C GLU A 93 -33.75 -7.30 20.02
N LEU A 94 -32.55 -7.90 19.92
CA LEU A 94 -32.35 -9.33 20.09
C LEU A 94 -32.70 -9.78 21.51
N ARG A 95 -32.34 -9.00 22.53
CA ARG A 95 -32.69 -9.30 23.94
C ARG A 95 -34.19 -9.19 24.18
N LYS A 96 -34.87 -8.17 23.61
CA LYS A 96 -36.32 -7.99 23.73
C LYS A 96 -37.07 -9.10 22.98
N ARG A 97 -36.64 -9.44 21.76
CA ARG A 97 -37.20 -10.56 20.98
C ARG A 97 -36.98 -11.89 21.69
N ALA A 98 -35.82 -12.11 22.30
CA ALA A 98 -35.55 -13.31 23.10
C ALA A 98 -36.43 -13.40 24.35
N GLN A 99 -36.74 -12.26 25.01
CA GLN A 99 -37.67 -12.23 26.15
C GLN A 99 -39.12 -12.48 25.71
N GLU A 100 -39.56 -11.93 24.59
CA GLU A 100 -40.89 -12.21 24.02
C GLU A 100 -41.02 -13.67 23.55
N ASP A 101 -39.99 -14.22 22.90
CA ASP A 101 -39.95 -15.64 22.52
C ASP A 101 -39.88 -16.54 23.75
N ALA A 102 -39.19 -16.17 24.83
CA ALA A 102 -39.18 -16.94 26.07
C ALA A 102 -40.55 -16.92 26.77
N LYS A 103 -41.26 -15.79 26.75
CA LYS A 103 -42.65 -15.68 27.22
C LYS A 103 -43.60 -16.52 26.36
N LYS A 104 -43.42 -16.53 25.03
CA LYS A 104 -44.20 -17.39 24.11
C LYS A 104 -43.85 -18.88 24.23
N LYS A 105 -42.58 -19.24 24.48
CA LYS A 105 -42.12 -20.62 24.70
C LYS A 105 -42.54 -21.19 26.05
N LYS A 106 -42.80 -20.36 27.07
CA LYS A 106 -43.49 -20.82 28.29
C LYS A 106 -44.93 -21.27 28.01
N VAL A 107 -45.53 -20.83 26.91
CA VAL A 107 -46.91 -21.19 26.50
C VAL A 107 -46.93 -22.32 25.45
N LEU A 108 -45.85 -22.53 24.69
CA LEU A 108 -45.83 -23.55 23.64
C LEU A 108 -44.59 -24.44 23.76
N HIS A 109 -44.83 -25.72 24.06
CA HIS A 109 -43.85 -26.80 24.06
C HIS A 109 -43.26 -26.98 22.64
N PHE A 110 -42.16 -26.28 22.35
CA PHE A 110 -41.43 -26.42 21.08
C PHE A 110 -39.95 -26.71 21.35
N GLY A 111 -39.68 -27.95 21.77
CA GLY A 111 -38.36 -28.46 22.17
C GLY A 111 -37.30 -28.52 21.07
N GLY A 112 -37.62 -28.20 19.80
CA GLY A 112 -36.65 -28.27 18.70
C GLY A 112 -35.97 -26.93 18.33
N TYR A 113 -36.57 -25.79 18.67
CA TYR A 113 -36.10 -24.49 18.15
C TYR A 113 -35.00 -23.86 19.02
N LEU A 114 -34.97 -24.14 20.32
CA LEU A 114 -33.97 -23.59 21.26
C LEU A 114 -32.55 -24.12 21.01
N GLN A 115 -32.39 -25.38 20.60
CA GLN A 115 -31.08 -26.00 20.41
C GLN A 115 -30.28 -25.39 19.24
N LYS A 116 -30.95 -24.79 18.25
CA LYS A 116 -30.28 -24.07 17.15
C LYS A 116 -29.84 -22.65 17.52
N VAL A 117 -30.45 -22.06 18.55
CA VAL A 117 -30.14 -20.69 18.99
C VAL A 117 -28.95 -20.69 19.95
N ASP A 118 -28.80 -21.73 20.77
CA ASP A 118 -27.66 -21.85 21.70
C ASP A 118 -26.34 -22.12 20.96
N ASN A 119 -26.37 -22.89 19.86
CA ASN A 119 -25.19 -23.07 18.97
C ASN A 119 -24.74 -21.79 18.25
N ARG A 120 -25.55 -20.70 18.28
CA ARG A 120 -25.17 -19.40 17.72
C ARG A 120 -24.58 -18.43 18.76
N LYS A 121 -24.62 -18.78 20.05
CA LYS A 121 -24.10 -17.97 21.16
C LYS A 121 -22.66 -18.29 21.54
N GLY A 122 -22.11 -19.43 21.10
CA GLY A 122 -20.67 -19.71 21.17
C GLY A 122 -19.92 -18.87 20.15
N GLY A 123 -18.92 -18.11 20.61
CA GLY A 123 -18.21 -17.07 19.84
C GLY A 123 -17.91 -17.45 18.39
N LYS A 124 -18.02 -16.47 17.49
CA LYS A 124 -17.86 -16.53 16.02
C LYS A 124 -16.83 -17.59 15.59
N THR A 125 -17.25 -18.84 15.54
CA THR A 125 -16.42 -19.93 15.03
C THR A 125 -16.31 -19.64 13.55
N GLN A 126 -15.06 -19.55 13.07
CA GLN A 126 -14.77 -19.21 11.68
C GLN A 126 -15.67 -20.05 10.78
N THR A 127 -16.48 -19.38 9.94
CA THR A 127 -17.41 -20.10 9.09
C THR A 127 -16.65 -21.04 8.17
N GLU A 128 -17.22 -22.18 7.78
CA GLU A 128 -16.57 -23.12 6.86
C GLU A 128 -16.14 -22.43 5.54
N ARG A 129 -16.87 -21.38 5.14
CA ARG A 129 -16.52 -20.50 4.02
C ARG A 129 -15.20 -19.75 4.27
N GLU A 130 -15.04 -19.15 5.44
CA GLU A 130 -13.83 -18.44 5.83
C GLU A 130 -12.63 -19.39 5.98
N LYS A 131 -12.83 -20.57 6.58
CA LYS A 131 -11.78 -21.61 6.67
C LYS A 131 -11.32 -22.04 5.28
N LYS A 132 -12.27 -22.34 4.37
CA LYS A 132 -11.96 -22.67 2.97
C LYS A 132 -11.18 -21.54 2.29
N LYS A 133 -11.62 -20.28 2.45
CA LYS A 133 -10.93 -19.12 1.86
C LYS A 133 -9.51 -18.98 2.39
N LYS A 134 -9.31 -19.16 3.71
CA LYS A 134 -7.99 -19.12 4.35
C LYS A 134 -7.07 -20.22 3.83
N MET A 135 -7.54 -21.47 3.78
CA MET A 135 -6.75 -22.60 3.27
C MET A 135 -6.38 -22.42 1.79
N LEU A 136 -7.31 -21.95 0.95
CA LEU A 136 -7.03 -21.69 -0.46
C LEU A 136 -6.03 -20.54 -0.65
N ALA A 137 -6.13 -19.49 0.17
CA ALA A 137 -5.15 -18.39 0.14
C ALA A 137 -3.75 -18.87 0.55
N GLN A 138 -3.64 -19.74 1.56
CA GLN A 138 -2.36 -20.34 1.97
C GLN A 138 -1.74 -21.23 0.89
N ARG A 139 -2.56 -21.95 0.12
CA ARG A 139 -2.09 -22.82 -0.98
C ARG A 139 -1.73 -22.04 -2.25
N ARG A 140 -2.28 -20.85 -2.44
CA ARG A 140 -2.04 -20.02 -3.61
C ARG A 140 -0.65 -19.36 -3.49
N LYS A 141 0.32 -19.84 -4.25
CA LYS A 141 1.59 -19.13 -4.44
C LYS A 141 1.37 -17.91 -5.33
N THR A 142 1.92 -16.76 -4.95
CA THR A 142 1.98 -15.59 -5.81
C THR A 142 2.96 -15.88 -6.95
N LEU A 143 2.61 -15.44 -8.15
CA LEU A 143 3.46 -15.55 -9.32
C LEU A 143 3.93 -14.15 -9.67
N ASP A 144 5.24 -13.98 -9.68
CA ASP A 144 5.91 -12.77 -10.12
C ASP A 144 6.70 -13.17 -11.38
N PHE A 145 6.58 -12.37 -12.43
CA PHE A 145 7.14 -12.65 -13.77
C PHE A 145 7.96 -11.48 -14.32
N ASP A 146 8.05 -10.36 -13.60
CA ASP A 146 8.50 -9.09 -14.18
C ASP A 146 10.01 -9.07 -14.48
N ASP A 147 10.81 -9.83 -13.73
CA ASP A 147 12.28 -9.89 -13.86
C ASP A 147 12.81 -11.30 -14.19
N LEU A 148 12.05 -12.12 -14.92
CA LEU A 148 12.43 -13.52 -15.22
C LEU A 148 12.91 -13.74 -16.67
N ASP A 149 14.01 -14.49 -16.80
CA ASP A 149 14.58 -14.89 -18.09
C ASP A 149 13.71 -15.94 -18.80
N GLU A 150 13.81 -16.02 -20.14
CA GLU A 150 12.99 -16.92 -20.97
C GLU A 150 13.09 -18.40 -20.52
N ASP A 151 14.30 -18.88 -20.22
CA ASP A 151 14.51 -20.24 -19.77
C ASP A 151 13.91 -20.48 -18.38
N THR A 152 13.98 -19.50 -17.49
CA THR A 152 13.36 -19.60 -16.16
C THR A 152 11.83 -19.59 -16.25
N ILE A 153 11.26 -18.83 -17.19
CA ILE A 153 9.81 -18.83 -17.48
C ILE A 153 9.37 -20.21 -17.99
N LYS A 154 10.13 -20.84 -18.91
CA LYS A 154 9.82 -22.19 -19.42
C LYS A 154 9.82 -23.23 -18.30
N ASP A 155 10.79 -23.17 -17.39
CA ASP A 155 10.84 -24.10 -16.26
C ASP A 155 9.72 -23.83 -15.24
N LYS A 156 9.38 -22.56 -15.00
CA LYS A 156 8.23 -22.21 -14.16
C LYS A 156 6.90 -22.70 -14.75
N ALA A 157 6.74 -22.62 -16.06
CA ALA A 157 5.57 -23.15 -16.75
C ALA A 157 5.44 -24.67 -16.58
N LYS A 158 6.56 -25.42 -16.66
CA LYS A 158 6.58 -26.86 -16.39
C LYS A 158 6.21 -27.17 -14.93
N GLU A 159 6.76 -26.43 -13.97
CA GLU A 159 6.43 -26.60 -12.53
C GLU A 159 4.92 -26.38 -12.29
N LEU A 160 4.35 -25.31 -12.85
CA LEU A 160 2.93 -25.01 -12.73
C LEU A 160 2.05 -26.07 -13.38
N TRP A 161 2.46 -26.58 -14.54
CA TRP A 161 1.75 -27.65 -15.22
C TRP A 161 1.75 -28.95 -14.41
N GLN A 162 2.91 -29.34 -13.85
CA GLN A 162 3.01 -30.51 -12.96
C GLN A 162 2.15 -30.33 -11.71
N TRP A 163 2.16 -29.14 -11.11
CA TRP A 163 1.32 -28.83 -9.95
C TRP A 163 -0.18 -28.93 -10.28
N MET A 164 -0.61 -28.41 -11.42
CA MET A 164 -1.99 -28.54 -11.89
C MET A 164 -2.38 -30.00 -12.13
N PHE A 165 -1.50 -30.77 -12.76
CA PHE A 165 -1.72 -32.19 -13.01
C PHE A 165 -1.90 -32.98 -11.72
N GLN A 166 -1.05 -32.75 -10.72
CA GLN A 166 -1.17 -33.36 -9.39
C GLN A 166 -2.52 -33.05 -8.73
N LEU A 167 -2.95 -31.78 -8.76
CA LEU A 167 -4.24 -31.37 -8.19
C LEU A 167 -5.44 -32.02 -8.89
N GLU A 168 -5.40 -32.18 -10.21
CA GLU A 168 -6.46 -32.87 -10.96
C GLU A 168 -6.47 -34.38 -10.67
N SER A 169 -5.30 -35.01 -10.51
CA SER A 169 -5.21 -36.41 -10.08
C SER A 169 -5.82 -36.62 -8.69
N GLU A 170 -5.45 -35.81 -7.70
CA GLU A 170 -6.01 -35.89 -6.35
C GLU A 170 -7.53 -35.67 -6.34
N LYS A 171 -8.02 -34.73 -7.16
CA LYS A 171 -9.45 -34.47 -7.31
C LYS A 171 -10.18 -35.67 -7.89
N PHE A 172 -9.61 -36.35 -8.89
CA PHE A 172 -10.18 -37.56 -9.46
C PHE A 172 -10.30 -38.68 -8.41
N ASP A 173 -9.22 -38.95 -7.67
CA ASP A 173 -9.23 -39.98 -6.62
C ASP A 173 -10.26 -39.69 -5.53
N LEU A 174 -10.39 -38.42 -5.12
CA LEU A 174 -11.41 -37.99 -4.15
C LEU A 174 -12.84 -38.16 -4.69
N GLN A 175 -13.06 -37.93 -5.99
CA GLN A 175 -14.35 -38.14 -6.62
C GLN A 175 -14.75 -39.62 -6.66
N GLU A 176 -13.82 -40.51 -7.03
CA GLU A 176 -14.05 -41.95 -7.03
C GLU A 176 -14.28 -42.48 -5.62
N LYS A 177 -13.47 -42.03 -4.64
CA LYS A 177 -13.67 -42.34 -3.22
C LYS A 177 -15.07 -41.90 -2.74
N MET A 178 -15.51 -40.69 -3.12
CA MET A 178 -16.85 -40.21 -2.76
C MET A 178 -17.95 -41.08 -3.38
N LYS A 179 -17.81 -41.51 -4.63
CA LYS A 179 -18.78 -42.43 -5.27
C LYS A 179 -18.89 -43.74 -4.51
N ARG A 180 -17.75 -44.35 -4.17
CA ARG A 180 -17.69 -45.58 -3.36
C ARG A 180 -18.35 -45.40 -1.99
N GLN A 181 -18.01 -44.32 -1.27
CA GLN A 181 -18.60 -44.02 0.03
C GLN A 181 -20.11 -43.83 -0.05
N LYS A 182 -20.63 -43.19 -1.10
CA LYS A 182 -22.09 -43.06 -1.31
C LYS A 182 -22.77 -44.42 -1.45
N TYR A 183 -22.15 -45.35 -2.18
CA TYR A 183 -22.65 -46.72 -2.30
C TYR A 183 -22.62 -47.45 -0.95
N GLU A 184 -21.50 -47.40 -0.23
CA GLU A 184 -21.35 -48.01 1.09
C GLU A 184 -22.39 -47.47 2.09
N ILE A 185 -22.64 -46.15 2.10
CA ILE A 185 -23.69 -45.54 2.92
C ILE A 185 -25.07 -46.10 2.57
N LYS A 186 -25.39 -46.30 1.29
CA LYS A 186 -26.66 -46.87 0.85
C LYS A 186 -26.82 -48.31 1.38
N VAL A 187 -25.77 -49.13 1.24
CA VAL A 187 -25.78 -50.51 1.74
C VAL A 187 -25.92 -50.55 3.26
N LEU A 188 -25.17 -49.71 3.99
CA LEU A 188 -25.24 -49.62 5.45
C LEU A 188 -26.62 -49.21 5.93
N ARG A 189 -27.27 -48.25 5.26
CA ARG A 189 -28.65 -47.85 5.58
C ARG A 189 -29.64 -48.99 5.41
N ASN A 190 -29.50 -49.77 4.34
CA ASN A 190 -30.35 -50.95 4.12
C ASN A 190 -30.13 -51.98 5.23
N ARG A 191 -28.87 -52.31 5.56
CA ARG A 191 -28.53 -53.23 6.65
C ARG A 191 -29.13 -52.80 7.99
N VAL A 192 -29.03 -51.51 8.33
CA VAL A 192 -29.63 -50.98 9.57
C VAL A 192 -31.15 -51.16 9.55
N SER A 193 -31.81 -50.82 8.45
CA SER A 193 -33.26 -51.02 8.30
C SER A 193 -33.66 -52.49 8.42
N ASP A 194 -32.92 -53.40 7.80
CA ASP A 194 -33.23 -54.83 7.82
C ASP A 194 -33.07 -55.41 9.23
N HIS A 195 -32.04 -55.00 9.97
CA HIS A 195 -31.84 -55.39 11.36
C HIS A 195 -32.83 -54.74 12.34
N GLN A 196 -33.50 -53.65 11.98
CA GLN A 196 -34.54 -53.00 12.79
C GLN A 196 -35.94 -53.58 12.56
N LYS A 197 -36.14 -54.37 11.49
CA LYS A 197 -37.41 -55.02 11.16
C LYS A 197 -37.58 -56.41 11.79
N VAL A 198 -36.52 -56.90 12.46
CA VAL A 198 -36.55 -58.09 13.33
C VAL A 198 -36.91 -57.63 14.74
#